data_AF-A0A1N6MV89-F1
#
_entry.id   AF-A0A1N6MV89-F1
#
_cell.length_a   1.000
_cell.length_b   1.000
_cell.length_c   1.000
_cell.angle_alpha   90.00
_cell.angle_beta   90.00
_cell.angle_gamma   90.00
#
_symmetry.space_group_name_H-M   'P 1'
#
loop_
_entity.id
_entity.type
_entity.pdbx_description
1 polymer ?
#
loop_
_entity_poly.entity_id
_entity_poly.type
_entity_poly.pdbx_seq_one_letter_code
_entity_poly.pdbx_strand_id
1 'polypeptide(L)'
;MAFTDDSYTKNESDAKYQILGLTKTVSEYNVPWNVKSGLYNADFSSHSRMIVNFNMGIGSCPTLQLLVIHKNGGLFYRSARDSYGFEENWAELLTIGNANSRYIQDVRLGTVEYSQLWSGHGYTDTPPYVITGVTNHNTDEFPDGVNRRPLQKLINGIWHDIGAL
;
A
#
# COMPACT_ATOMS: atom_id res chain seq x y z
N MET A 1 -50.18 -12.09 -9.14
CA MET A 1 -49.15 -11.33 -8.41
C MET A 1 -48.39 -10.53 -9.44
N ALA A 2 -48.63 -9.22 -9.52
CA ALA A 2 -47.83 -8.35 -10.36
C ALA A 2 -46.54 -8.05 -9.60
N PHE A 3 -45.39 -8.44 -10.16
CA PHE A 3 -44.11 -7.89 -9.71
C PHE A 3 -44.09 -6.43 -10.14
N THR A 4 -44.19 -5.51 -9.20
CA THR A 4 -43.89 -4.10 -9.47
C THR A 4 -42.39 -4.02 -9.72
N ASP A 5 -42.01 -3.57 -10.91
CA ASP A 5 -40.64 -3.24 -11.23
C ASP A 5 -40.25 -2.00 -10.41
N ASP A 6 -39.52 -2.19 -9.31
CA ASP A 6 -38.95 -1.10 -8.51
C ASP A 6 -37.73 -0.49 -9.22
N SER A 7 -37.84 -0.24 -10.53
CA SER A 7 -36.81 0.43 -11.31
C SER A 7 -36.95 1.95 -11.13
N TYR A 8 -36.17 2.51 -10.21
CA TYR A 8 -36.02 3.96 -10.11
C TYR A 8 -35.38 4.50 -11.39
N THR A 9 -35.94 5.57 -11.95
CA THR A 9 -35.25 6.35 -13.00
C THR A 9 -33.95 6.93 -12.44
N LYS A 10 -32.99 7.27 -13.30
CA LYS A 10 -31.74 7.92 -12.88
C LYS A 10 -32.02 9.15 -12.00
N ASN A 11 -33.01 9.97 -12.35
CA ASN A 11 -33.36 11.16 -11.57
C ASN A 11 -33.96 10.81 -10.20
N GLU A 12 -34.78 9.77 -10.11
CA GLU A 12 -35.32 9.30 -8.82
C GLU A 12 -34.24 8.66 -7.96
N SER A 13 -33.32 7.92 -8.57
CA SER A 13 -32.18 7.34 -7.88
C SER A 13 -31.21 8.42 -7.37
N ASP A 14 -30.92 9.41 -8.21
CA ASP A 14 -30.09 10.57 -7.87
C ASP A 14 -30.70 11.40 -6.73
N ALA A 15 -32.03 11.55 -6.69
CA ALA A 15 -32.72 12.28 -5.64
C ALA A 15 -32.88 11.48 -4.32
N LYS A 16 -32.90 10.14 -4.39
CA LYS A 16 -33.27 9.26 -3.26
C LYS A 16 -32.10 8.54 -2.62
N TYR A 17 -31.06 8.20 -3.40
CA TYR A 17 -29.97 7.32 -2.97
C TYR A 17 -28.56 7.91 -3.12
N GLN A 18 -28.41 9.11 -3.70
CA GLN A 18 -27.10 9.75 -3.79
C GLN A 18 -26.80 10.60 -2.55
N ILE A 19 -25.56 10.47 -2.08
CA ILE A 19 -24.98 11.42 -1.14
C ILE A 19 -24.58 12.66 -1.94
N LEU A 20 -25.49 13.63 -2.01
CA LEU A 20 -25.26 14.89 -2.72
C LEU A 20 -24.59 15.91 -1.78
N GLY A 21 -23.28 16.07 -1.93
CA GLY A 21 -22.52 17.15 -1.31
C GLY A 21 -22.19 16.96 0.17
N LEU A 22 -21.64 18.03 0.77
CA LEU A 22 -21.17 18.04 2.15
C LEU A 22 -22.33 17.83 3.13
N THR A 23 -22.22 16.80 3.97
CA THR A 23 -23.14 16.54 5.08
C THR A 23 -22.78 17.38 6.30
N LYS A 24 -21.51 17.36 6.72
CA LYS A 24 -21.03 18.13 7.88
C LYS A 24 -19.51 18.27 7.89
N THR A 25 -19.00 19.40 8.39
CA THR A 25 -17.59 19.51 8.80
C THR A 25 -17.43 19.05 10.25
N VAL A 26 -16.47 18.16 10.49
CA VAL A 26 -16.12 17.65 11.83
C VAL A 26 -14.65 17.93 12.10
N SER A 27 -14.24 18.04 13.36
CA SER A 27 -12.83 18.08 13.72
C SER A 27 -12.20 16.72 13.49
N GLU A 28 -11.11 16.67 12.74
CA GLU A 28 -10.30 15.48 12.50
C GLU A 28 -11.15 14.24 12.14
N TYR A 29 -11.01 13.13 12.87
CA TYR A 29 -11.71 11.87 12.60
C TYR A 29 -13.07 11.72 13.31
N ASN A 30 -13.64 12.80 13.84
CA ASN A 30 -14.80 12.78 14.72
C ASN A 30 -16.14 12.66 13.97
N VAL A 31 -16.24 11.68 13.06
CA VAL A 31 -17.53 11.21 12.51
C VAL A 31 -17.97 9.98 13.31
N PRO A 32 -18.95 10.09 14.22
CA PRO A 32 -19.44 8.94 14.99
C PRO A 32 -20.05 7.88 14.08
N TRP A 33 -20.13 6.63 14.54
CA TRP A 33 -20.65 5.54 13.74
C TRP A 33 -22.17 5.66 13.46
N ASN A 34 -22.93 6.09 14.47
CA ASN A 34 -24.39 6.15 14.45
C ASN A 34 -24.98 7.46 13.87
N VAL A 35 -24.23 8.18 13.04
CA VAL A 35 -24.70 9.42 12.38
C VAL A 35 -25.23 9.16 10.97
N LYS A 36 -25.91 10.16 10.39
CA LYS A 36 -26.48 10.09 9.04
C LYS A 36 -25.43 9.68 8.00
N SER A 37 -25.80 8.81 7.06
CA SER A 37 -24.97 8.54 5.88
C SER A 37 -24.67 9.83 5.12
N GLY A 38 -23.44 10.02 4.65
CA GLY A 38 -23.02 11.33 4.17
C GLY A 38 -21.55 11.47 3.79
N LEU A 39 -21.22 12.60 3.15
CA LEU A 39 -19.85 13.08 2.95
C LEU A 39 -19.50 14.05 4.08
N TYR A 40 -18.46 13.73 4.84
CA TYR A 40 -18.00 14.53 5.96
C TYR A 40 -16.64 15.16 5.61
N ASN A 41 -16.52 16.46 5.86
CA ASN A 41 -15.24 17.18 5.76
C ASN A 41 -14.53 17.07 7.11
N ALA A 42 -13.48 16.26 7.17
CA ALA A 42 -12.62 16.10 8.34
C ALA A 42 -11.58 17.22 8.36
N ASP A 43 -11.77 18.21 9.24
CA ASP A 43 -10.96 19.42 9.32
C ASP A 43 -9.83 19.28 10.35
N PHE A 44 -8.58 19.46 9.90
CA PHE A 44 -7.37 19.45 10.72
C PHE A 44 -6.70 20.84 10.75
N SER A 45 -7.50 21.91 10.63
CA SER A 45 -7.14 23.33 10.62
C SER A 45 -6.26 23.83 9.46
N SER A 46 -5.30 23.03 9.00
CA SER A 46 -4.39 23.36 7.90
C SER A 46 -4.63 22.54 6.63
N HIS A 47 -5.35 21.43 6.77
CA HIS A 47 -5.73 20.55 5.68
C HIS A 47 -7.04 19.84 6.02
N SER A 48 -7.68 19.25 5.02
CA SER A 48 -8.86 18.42 5.23
C SER A 48 -8.75 17.06 4.56
N ARG A 49 -9.61 16.15 4.99
CA ARG A 49 -9.81 14.83 4.39
C ARG A 49 -11.31 14.59 4.19
N MET A 50 -11.64 13.70 3.27
CA MET A 50 -13.02 13.30 3.05
C MET A 50 -13.30 12.00 3.79
N ILE A 51 -14.38 11.96 4.56
CA ILE A 51 -14.92 10.73 5.14
C ILE A 51 -16.30 10.46 4.51
N VAL A 52 -16.48 9.31 3.89
CA VAL A 52 -17.78 8.80 3.46
C VAL A 52 -18.30 7.89 4.54
N ASN A 53 -19.47 8.21 5.10
CA ASN A 53 -20.14 7.40 6.11
C ASN A 53 -21.33 6.70 5.46
N PHE A 54 -21.35 5.37 5.50
CA PHE A 54 -22.51 4.55 5.17
C PHE A 54 -23.03 3.96 6.46
N ASN A 55 -24.16 4.46 6.94
CA ASN A 55 -24.85 3.97 8.12
C ASN A 55 -26.24 3.44 7.73
N MET A 56 -26.44 2.13 7.89
CA MET A 56 -27.74 1.48 7.73
C MET A 56 -28.50 1.34 9.07
N GLY A 57 -27.82 1.55 10.20
CA GLY A 57 -28.43 1.58 11.53
C GLY A 57 -28.94 0.24 12.06
N ILE A 58 -28.69 -0.87 11.35
CA ILE A 58 -29.19 -2.20 11.67
C ILE A 58 -28.11 -3.27 11.46
N GLY A 59 -28.31 -4.43 12.09
CA GLY A 59 -27.44 -5.60 11.96
C GLY A 59 -26.13 -5.47 12.73
N SER A 60 -25.29 -6.50 12.63
CA SER A 60 -24.01 -6.53 13.35
C SER A 60 -22.93 -5.65 12.76
N CYS A 61 -23.13 -5.13 11.54
CA CYS A 61 -22.28 -4.14 10.91
C CYS A 61 -23.14 -2.96 10.44
N PRO A 62 -23.58 -2.06 11.35
CA PRO A 62 -24.49 -0.98 10.99
C PRO A 62 -23.80 0.13 10.21
N THR A 63 -22.47 0.22 10.24
CA THR A 63 -21.73 1.34 9.65
C THR A 63 -20.43 0.90 9.00
N LEU A 64 -20.19 1.41 7.79
CA LEU A 64 -18.90 1.43 7.11
C LEU A 64 -18.49 2.89 6.89
N GLN A 65 -17.27 3.23 7.27
CA GLN A 65 -16.66 4.50 6.89
C GLN A 65 -15.49 4.27 5.95
N LEU A 66 -15.37 5.14 4.95
CA LEU A 66 -14.20 5.26 4.07
C LEU A 66 -13.56 6.64 4.28
N LEU A 67 -12.24 6.69 4.42
CA LEU A 67 -11.47 7.93 4.55
C LEU A 67 -10.53 8.06 3.36
N VAL A 68 -10.52 9.23 2.74
CA VAL A 68 -9.70 9.52 1.55
C VAL A 68 -8.78 10.69 1.82
N ILE A 69 -7.50 10.51 1.51
CA ILE A 69 -6.48 11.56 1.53
C ILE A 69 -6.29 12.13 0.12
N HIS A 70 -6.13 13.45 0.02
CA HIS A 70 -5.90 14.16 -1.23
C HIS A 70 -4.70 13.58 -2.03
N LYS A 71 -4.69 13.80 -3.35
CA LYS A 71 -3.63 13.31 -4.27
C LYS A 71 -3.36 11.80 -4.18
N ASN A 72 -4.40 11.01 -3.95
CA ASN A 72 -4.30 9.55 -3.77
C ASN A 72 -3.36 9.13 -2.61
N GLY A 73 -3.21 9.99 -1.60
CA GLY A 73 -2.29 9.76 -0.47
C GLY A 73 -2.71 8.63 0.48
N GLY A 74 -3.84 7.99 0.23
CA GLY A 74 -4.32 6.83 0.97
C GLY A 74 -5.85 6.72 0.95
N LEU A 75 -6.33 5.48 0.95
CA LEU A 75 -7.73 5.12 1.11
C LEU A 75 -7.81 4.19 2.33
N PHE A 76 -8.66 4.53 3.29
CA PHE A 76 -8.80 3.79 4.53
C PHE A 76 -10.25 3.42 4.77
N TYR A 77 -10.49 2.41 5.59
CA TYR A 77 -11.82 2.02 6.04
C TYR A 77 -11.84 1.68 7.52
N ARG A 78 -13.05 1.71 8.10
CA ARG A 78 -13.37 1.10 9.40
C ARG A 78 -14.85 0.76 9.45
N SER A 79 -15.23 -0.19 10.31
CA SER A 79 -16.62 -0.61 10.50
C SER A 79 -17.02 -0.56 11.97
N ALA A 80 -18.30 -0.34 12.23
CA ALA A 80 -18.86 -0.46 13.57
C ALA A 80 -19.46 -1.85 13.80
N ARG A 81 -19.50 -2.30 15.07
CA ARG A 81 -20.18 -3.54 15.48
C ARG A 81 -21.41 -3.25 16.32
N ASP A 82 -22.51 -3.92 15.98
CA ASP A 82 -23.79 -3.93 16.72
C ASP A 82 -24.17 -2.52 17.23
N SER A 83 -24.33 -2.34 18.55
CA SER A 83 -24.54 -1.04 19.20
C SER A 83 -23.30 -0.51 19.93
N TYR A 84 -22.14 -1.16 19.78
CA TYR A 84 -20.90 -0.79 20.46
C TYR A 84 -20.14 0.33 19.73
N GLY A 85 -20.20 0.34 18.39
CA GLY A 85 -19.50 1.33 17.56
C GLY A 85 -18.20 0.79 16.95
N PHE A 86 -17.24 1.68 16.68
CA PHE A 86 -15.94 1.28 16.13
C PHE A 86 -15.11 0.54 17.19
N GLU A 87 -14.77 -0.71 16.91
CA GLU A 87 -13.88 -1.51 17.77
C GLU A 87 -12.42 -1.43 17.34
N GLU A 88 -12.20 -1.13 16.05
CA GLU A 88 -10.89 -0.98 15.45
C GLU A 88 -10.69 0.43 14.88
N ASN A 89 -9.42 0.84 14.82
CA ASN A 89 -9.00 2.06 14.15
C ASN A 89 -9.10 1.93 12.62
N TRP A 90 -8.75 3.01 11.91
CA TRP A 90 -8.67 3.01 10.45
C TRP A 90 -7.65 2.00 9.92
N ALA A 91 -8.08 1.16 8.97
CA ALA A 91 -7.23 0.26 8.22
C ALA A 91 -7.02 0.79 6.79
N GLU A 92 -5.81 0.72 6.25
CA GLU A 92 -5.50 1.16 4.89
C GLU A 92 -5.87 0.08 3.85
N LEU A 93 -6.57 0.49 2.78
CA LEU A 93 -6.71 -0.29 1.55
C LEU A 93 -5.49 -0.04 0.67
N LEU A 94 -4.56 -1.00 0.67
CA LEU A 94 -3.37 -0.93 -0.18
C LEU A 94 -3.74 -1.14 -1.65
N THR A 95 -3.56 -0.11 -2.46
CA THR A 95 -3.63 -0.25 -3.93
C THR A 95 -2.28 -0.71 -4.47
N ILE A 96 -2.25 -1.35 -5.65
CA ILE A 96 -1.01 -1.83 -6.27
C ILE A 96 0.01 -0.69 -6.43
N GLY A 97 -0.42 0.50 -6.86
CA GLY A 97 0.48 1.67 -6.97
C GLY A 97 1.08 2.11 -5.62
N ASN A 98 0.28 2.08 -4.55
CA ASN A 98 0.75 2.37 -3.20
C ASN A 98 1.68 1.28 -2.66
N ALA A 99 1.41 0.01 -2.95
CA ALA A 99 2.26 -1.10 -2.52
C ALA A 99 3.61 -1.10 -3.27
N ASN A 100 3.60 -0.85 -4.58
CA ASN A 100 4.78 -0.89 -5.43
C ASN A 100 5.87 0.11 -5.01
N SER A 101 5.49 1.27 -4.46
CA SER A 101 6.44 2.31 -4.02
C SER A 101 6.90 2.15 -2.57
N ARG A 102 6.18 1.37 -1.75
CA ARG A 102 6.47 1.23 -0.31
C ARG A 102 7.19 -0.06 0.04
N TYR A 103 7.05 -1.10 -0.78
CA TYR A 103 7.57 -2.43 -0.50
C TYR A 103 8.54 -2.92 -1.57
N ILE A 104 9.46 -3.79 -1.16
CA ILE A 104 10.30 -4.56 -2.08
C ILE A 104 9.40 -5.59 -2.76
N GLN A 105 9.39 -5.56 -4.08
CA GLN A 105 8.62 -6.48 -4.91
C GLN A 105 9.39 -7.77 -5.18
N ASP A 106 10.72 -7.69 -5.26
CA ASP A 106 11.60 -8.83 -5.54
C ASP A 106 13.07 -8.52 -5.16
N VAL A 107 13.89 -9.57 -5.06
CA VAL A 107 15.33 -9.50 -4.81
C VAL A 107 16.06 -10.43 -5.76
N ARG A 108 17.16 -9.97 -6.36
CA ARG A 108 17.99 -10.80 -7.24
C ARG A 108 19.48 -10.53 -7.10
N LEU A 109 20.27 -11.46 -7.61
CA LEU A 109 21.66 -11.23 -7.97
C LEU A 109 21.74 -10.79 -9.43
N GLY A 110 22.44 -9.69 -9.71
CA GLY A 110 22.62 -9.19 -11.08
C GLY A 110 23.64 -10.01 -11.89
N THR A 111 24.18 -9.38 -12.93
CA THR A 111 25.18 -10.00 -13.81
C THR A 111 26.45 -10.36 -13.03
N VAL A 112 27.06 -11.49 -13.39
CA VAL A 112 28.32 -11.95 -12.79
C VAL A 112 29.51 -11.15 -13.30
N GLU A 113 30.41 -10.82 -12.39
CA GLU A 113 31.75 -10.31 -12.67
C GLU A 113 32.79 -11.29 -12.15
N TYR A 114 33.86 -11.49 -12.92
CA TYR A 114 34.97 -12.38 -12.57
C TYR A 114 36.26 -11.59 -12.36
N SER A 115 37.03 -11.95 -11.34
CA SER A 115 38.40 -11.47 -11.12
C SER A 115 39.31 -12.65 -10.78
N GLN A 116 40.56 -12.55 -11.20
CA GLN A 116 41.60 -13.52 -10.86
C GLN A 116 42.13 -13.24 -9.45
N LEU A 117 42.23 -14.29 -8.62
CA LEU A 117 42.82 -14.25 -7.28
C LEU A 117 44.30 -14.64 -7.31
N TRP A 118 44.65 -15.75 -7.97
CA TRP A 118 46.04 -16.17 -8.05
C TRP A 118 46.87 -15.20 -8.88
N SER A 119 47.87 -14.56 -8.28
CA SER A 119 48.67 -13.49 -8.90
C SER A 119 47.82 -12.33 -9.48
N GLY A 120 46.59 -12.14 -8.98
CA GLY A 120 45.64 -11.14 -9.43
C GLY A 120 45.13 -10.23 -8.30
N HIS A 121 44.31 -9.24 -8.64
CA HIS A 121 43.85 -8.22 -7.69
C HIS A 121 42.60 -8.63 -6.90
N GLY A 122 41.90 -9.70 -7.31
CA GLY A 122 40.65 -10.10 -6.68
C GLY A 122 39.61 -8.99 -6.65
N TYR A 123 38.86 -8.92 -5.54
CA TYR A 123 37.93 -7.84 -5.23
C TYR A 123 38.12 -7.40 -3.79
N THR A 124 38.01 -6.09 -3.57
CA THR A 124 37.81 -5.51 -2.24
C THR A 124 36.32 -5.42 -1.92
N ASP A 125 35.99 -5.18 -0.65
CA ASP A 125 34.62 -4.87 -0.25
C ASP A 125 34.16 -3.61 -1.01
N THR A 126 33.12 -3.77 -1.83
CA THR A 126 32.63 -2.72 -2.71
C THR A 126 31.14 -2.93 -2.92
N PRO A 127 30.29 -2.05 -2.38
CA PRO A 127 28.87 -2.11 -2.64
C PRO A 127 28.61 -1.89 -4.14
N PRO A 128 27.59 -2.54 -4.72
CA PRO A 128 26.58 -3.40 -4.09
C PRO A 128 26.91 -4.90 -4.12
N TYR A 129 28.18 -5.28 -4.23
CA TYR A 129 28.55 -6.63 -4.66
C TYR A 129 28.68 -7.65 -3.53
N VAL A 130 28.31 -8.89 -3.83
CA VAL A 130 28.55 -10.07 -2.99
C VAL A 130 29.32 -11.13 -3.77
N ILE A 131 30.21 -11.87 -3.12
CA ILE A 131 30.91 -13.01 -3.74
C ILE A 131 29.90 -14.14 -3.93
N THR A 132 29.79 -14.64 -5.16
CA THR A 132 28.84 -15.69 -5.55
C THR A 132 29.52 -16.96 -6.05
N GLY A 133 30.85 -16.98 -6.10
CA GLY A 133 31.63 -18.18 -6.40
C GLY A 133 33.11 -17.94 -6.21
N VAL A 134 33.82 -18.99 -5.81
CA VAL A 134 35.27 -19.06 -5.78
C VAL A 134 35.65 -20.31 -6.56
N THR A 135 36.55 -20.18 -7.51
CA THR A 135 36.96 -21.29 -8.40
C THR A 135 38.43 -21.61 -8.22
N ASN A 136 38.73 -22.91 -8.24
CA ASN A 136 40.06 -23.44 -8.43
C ASN A 136 39.98 -24.43 -9.61
N HIS A 137 40.61 -24.08 -10.72
CA HIS A 137 40.52 -24.83 -11.96
C HIS A 137 41.62 -25.90 -12.06
N ASN A 138 42.74 -25.69 -11.38
CA ASN A 138 43.89 -26.61 -11.38
C ASN A 138 43.84 -27.62 -10.21
N THR A 139 42.90 -27.44 -9.28
CA THR A 139 42.64 -28.28 -8.10
C THR A 139 43.82 -28.38 -7.11
N ASP A 140 44.66 -27.35 -7.05
CA ASP A 140 45.72 -27.19 -6.04
C ASP A 140 45.20 -26.64 -4.69
N GLU A 141 46.11 -26.21 -3.80
CA GLU A 141 45.76 -25.64 -2.50
C GLU A 141 45.26 -24.18 -2.55
N PHE A 142 45.23 -23.52 -3.71
CA PHE A 142 44.99 -22.08 -3.83
C PHE A 142 43.78 -21.73 -4.73
N PRO A 143 42.95 -20.74 -4.36
CA PRO A 143 41.87 -20.28 -5.24
C PRO A 143 42.41 -19.45 -6.42
N ASP A 144 41.96 -19.76 -7.64
CA ASP A 144 42.37 -19.08 -8.87
C ASP A 144 41.51 -17.87 -9.20
N GLY A 145 40.19 -17.99 -8.97
CA GLY A 145 39.20 -17.06 -9.49
C GLY A 145 38.08 -16.78 -8.50
N VAL A 146 37.49 -15.61 -8.63
CA VAL A 146 36.36 -15.17 -7.81
C VAL A 146 35.29 -14.53 -8.67
N ASN A 147 34.05 -14.93 -8.44
CA ASN A 147 32.85 -14.38 -9.07
C ASN A 147 32.09 -13.53 -8.05
N ARG A 148 31.67 -12.33 -8.44
CA ARG A 148 30.75 -11.50 -7.65
C ARG A 148 29.55 -11.06 -8.47
N ARG A 149 28.45 -10.72 -7.81
CA ARG A 149 27.24 -10.15 -8.43
C ARG A 149 26.73 -8.99 -7.58
N PRO A 150 26.15 -7.94 -8.18
CA PRO A 150 25.48 -6.90 -7.42
C PRO A 150 24.20 -7.49 -6.80
N LEU A 151 23.96 -7.24 -5.52
CA LEU A 151 22.67 -7.52 -4.90
C LEU A 151 21.69 -6.40 -5.28
N GLN A 152 20.53 -6.76 -5.79
CA GLN A 152 19.54 -5.81 -6.29
C GLN A 152 18.15 -6.06 -5.69
N LYS A 153 17.37 -4.99 -5.52
CA LYS A 153 15.96 -5.03 -5.12
C LYS A 153 15.08 -4.36 -6.17
N LEU A 154 13.86 -4.88 -6.33
CA LEU A 154 12.84 -4.29 -7.19
C LEU A 154 11.92 -3.40 -6.33
N ILE A 155 11.86 -2.11 -6.67
CA ILE A 155 10.92 -1.15 -6.08
C ILE A 155 10.28 -0.39 -7.22
N ASN A 156 8.95 -0.29 -7.20
CA ASN A 156 8.18 0.42 -8.21
C ASN A 156 8.47 -0.01 -9.66
N GLY A 157 8.71 -1.31 -9.88
CA GLY A 157 9.05 -1.87 -11.18
C GLY A 157 10.47 -1.57 -11.66
N ILE A 158 11.31 -0.92 -10.85
CA ILE A 158 12.68 -0.55 -11.17
C ILE A 158 13.66 -1.33 -10.27
N TRP A 159 14.69 -1.90 -10.89
CA TRP A 159 15.77 -2.57 -10.16
C TRP A 159 16.77 -1.54 -9.63
N HIS A 160 17.09 -1.65 -8.34
CA HIS A 160 18.05 -0.81 -7.64
C HIS A 160 19.14 -1.66 -7.00
N ASP A 161 20.37 -1.17 -7.08
CA ASP A 161 21.51 -1.74 -6.36
C ASP A 161 21.40 -1.49 -4.84
N ILE A 162 21.78 -2.48 -4.04
CA ILE A 162 21.83 -2.35 -2.58
C ILE A 162 23.10 -1.58 -2.17
N GLY A 163 22.94 -0.37 -1.65
CA GLY A 163 24.05 0.37 -1.04
C GLY A 163 24.57 -0.31 0.24
N ALA A 164 25.79 0.01 0.66
CA ALA A 164 26.28 -0.33 2.01
C ALA A 164 26.21 0.87 2.94
N LEU A 165 26.32 0.57 4.25
CA LEU A 165 26.37 1.51 5.36
C LEU A 165 27.79 2.02 5.60
#